data_AF-G4YPQ4-F1
#
_entry.id   AF-G4YPQ4-F1
#
_cell.length_a   1.000
_cell.length_b   1.000
_cell.length_c   1.000
_cell.angle_alpha   90.00
_cell.angle_beta   90.00
_cell.angle_gamma   90.00
#
_symmetry.space_group_name_H-M   'P 1'
#
loop_
_entity.id
_entity.type
_entity.pdbx_description
1 polymer ?
#
loop_
_entity_poly.entity_id
_entity_poly.type
_entity_poly.pdbx_seq_one_letter_code
_entity_poly.pdbx_strand_id
1 'polypeptide(L)'
;MDDVNYFYQHWKGYTTQRSFAWVDEYKTTDAPTRMVRRAMEKENKKLRDAAKKAFTTEVRELVDFVCRRDPRVRAFQKQKEQEKEQRRIEEEAKKREKQAAYDTERRAFQEQQEKLWADSNMETSRVADRDIEQELEKLRKKMDADVLVCDLCSKTFKSTKQLQNHLTSKKHREKEEELGVFSDLSILDDEMDRALQEELIALGKEADEEAARKKEEAERVRLEKEQKAADKRRERKEQRKNKKKENVEKIVSSARSKKEKKEEEEEQRGRGKKGGKKRRG
;
A
#
# COMPACT_ATOMS: atom_id res chain seq x y z
N MET A 1 -27.52 -8.62 36.02
CA MET A 1 -28.18 -7.38 35.52
C MET A 1 -29.43 -7.72 34.72
N ASP A 2 -29.53 -8.94 34.20
CA ASP A 2 -30.62 -9.37 33.32
C ASP A 2 -32.00 -9.29 33.98
N ASP A 3 -32.13 -9.66 35.26
CA ASP A 3 -33.41 -9.54 35.99
C ASP A 3 -33.89 -8.09 36.14
N VAL A 4 -32.97 -7.18 36.46
CA VAL A 4 -33.25 -5.73 36.56
C VAL A 4 -33.63 -5.16 35.20
N ASN A 5 -32.93 -5.60 34.15
CA ASN A 5 -33.21 -5.19 32.78
C ASN A 5 -34.57 -5.71 32.31
N TYR A 6 -34.89 -6.98 32.57
CA TYR A 6 -36.17 -7.59 32.26
C TYR A 6 -37.33 -6.88 32.96
N PHE A 7 -37.17 -6.56 34.24
CA PHE A 7 -38.14 -5.78 35.01
C PHE A 7 -38.42 -4.43 34.34
N TYR A 8 -37.39 -3.62 34.07
CA TYR A 8 -37.60 -2.31 33.45
C TYR A 8 -38.08 -2.40 32.00
N GLN A 9 -37.73 -3.44 31.25
CA GLN A 9 -38.26 -3.67 29.90
C GLN A 9 -39.77 -3.95 29.94
N HIS A 10 -40.22 -4.80 30.86
CA HIS A 10 -41.64 -5.09 31.05
C HIS A 10 -42.43 -3.81 31.37
N TRP A 11 -41.94 -2.99 32.31
CA TRP A 11 -42.59 -1.75 32.72
C TRP A 11 -42.53 -0.62 31.70
N LYS A 12 -41.47 -0.54 30.88
CA LYS A 12 -41.42 0.38 29.73
C LYS A 12 -42.47 0.03 28.68
N GLY A 13 -42.74 -1.27 28.51
CA GLY A 13 -43.81 -1.81 27.67
C GLY A 13 -45.21 -1.77 28.30
N TYR A 14 -45.39 -1.14 29.47
CA TYR A 14 -46.67 -1.14 30.17
C TYR A 14 -47.81 -0.60 29.30
N THR A 15 -48.96 -1.27 29.40
CA THR A 15 -50.23 -0.87 28.81
C THR A 15 -51.34 -1.08 29.82
N THR A 16 -52.28 -0.14 29.87
CA THR A 16 -53.40 -0.20 30.82
C THR A 16 -54.58 -0.97 30.24
N GLN A 17 -55.18 -1.85 31.05
CA GLN A 17 -56.45 -2.53 30.75
C GLN A 17 -57.66 -1.73 31.24
N ARG A 18 -57.44 -0.57 31.87
CA ARG A 18 -58.52 0.27 32.39
C ARG A 18 -59.33 0.85 31.23
N SER A 19 -60.66 0.88 31.36
CA SER A 19 -61.55 1.23 30.25
C SER A 19 -61.57 2.73 29.91
N PHE A 20 -61.40 3.61 30.91
CA PHE A 20 -61.55 5.07 30.82
C PHE A 20 -62.96 5.53 30.41
N ALA A 21 -63.97 4.69 30.59
CA ALA A 21 -65.35 5.00 30.21
C ALA A 21 -65.97 6.21 30.95
N TRP A 22 -65.42 6.62 32.10
CA TRP A 22 -65.88 7.82 32.81
C TRP A 22 -65.44 9.14 32.17
N VAL A 23 -64.55 9.08 31.17
CA VAL A 23 -64.10 10.26 30.39
C VAL A 23 -65.02 10.51 29.18
N ASP A 24 -66.02 9.64 28.97
CA ASP A 24 -67.00 9.81 27.90
C ASP A 24 -67.87 11.06 28.16
N GLU A 25 -67.79 12.04 27.27
CA GLU A 25 -68.59 13.27 27.34
C GLU A 25 -70.01 13.06 26.79
N TYR A 26 -70.15 12.23 25.76
CA TYR A 26 -71.40 12.04 25.05
C TYR A 26 -72.11 10.75 25.48
N LYS A 27 -73.41 10.83 25.82
CA LYS A 27 -74.26 9.66 26.05
C LYS A 27 -74.77 9.11 24.72
N THR A 28 -74.21 8.01 24.23
CA THR A 28 -74.56 7.43 22.93
C THR A 28 -76.00 6.93 22.82
N THR A 29 -76.70 6.78 23.96
CA THR A 29 -78.13 6.45 24.04
C THR A 29 -79.04 7.58 23.56
N ASP A 30 -78.58 8.83 23.67
CA ASP A 30 -79.41 10.03 23.43
C ASP A 30 -79.31 10.51 21.97
N ALA A 31 -78.65 9.72 21.12
CA ALA A 31 -78.36 10.07 19.74
C ALA A 31 -79.62 10.00 18.84
N PRO A 32 -80.00 11.08 18.13
CA PRO A 32 -81.22 11.12 17.31
C PRO A 32 -81.18 10.24 16.06
N THR A 33 -79.99 9.98 15.51
CA THR A 33 -79.81 9.14 14.33
C THR A 33 -78.57 8.26 14.48
N ARG A 34 -78.54 7.15 13.73
CA ARG A 34 -77.37 6.24 13.69
C ARG A 34 -76.07 6.94 13.33
N MET A 35 -76.13 7.95 12.46
CA MET A 35 -74.94 8.74 12.07
C MET A 35 -74.41 9.55 13.25
N VAL A 36 -75.31 10.21 14.00
CA VAL A 36 -74.94 10.98 15.19
C VAL A 36 -74.39 10.06 16.28
N ARG A 37 -74.99 8.88 16.50
CA ARG A 37 -74.47 7.89 17.47
C ARG A 37 -73.03 7.49 17.16
N ARG A 38 -72.74 7.21 15.89
CA ARG A 38 -71.37 6.86 15.44
C ARG A 38 -70.38 8.00 15.63
N ALA A 39 -70.81 9.25 15.39
CA ALA A 39 -69.98 10.42 15.65
C ALA A 39 -69.67 10.56 17.15
N MET A 40 -70.68 10.41 18.02
CA MET A 40 -70.52 10.42 19.48
C MET A 40 -69.59 9.29 19.97
N GLU A 41 -69.78 8.06 19.48
CA GLU A 41 -68.91 6.92 19.80
C GLU A 41 -67.45 7.16 19.39
N LYS A 42 -67.24 7.84 18.25
CA LYS A 42 -65.91 8.19 17.74
C LYS A 42 -65.23 9.24 18.62
N GLU A 43 -65.94 10.29 19.03
CA GLU A 43 -65.40 11.31 19.94
C GLU A 43 -65.12 10.72 21.33
N ASN A 44 -66.04 9.93 21.90
CA ASN A 44 -65.78 9.23 23.16
C ASN A 44 -64.57 8.29 23.06
N LYS A 45 -64.44 7.53 21.96
CA LYS A 45 -63.26 6.68 21.75
C LYS A 45 -61.98 7.52 21.74
N LYS A 46 -61.98 8.67 21.08
CA LYS A 46 -60.83 9.58 21.04
C LYS A 46 -60.47 10.09 22.44
N LEU A 47 -61.46 10.47 23.26
CA LEU A 47 -61.25 10.88 24.65
C LEU A 47 -60.68 9.75 25.50
N ARG A 48 -61.22 8.53 25.38
CA ARG A 48 -60.69 7.35 26.08
C ARG A 48 -59.26 7.01 25.65
N ASP A 49 -58.98 7.03 24.36
CA ASP A 49 -57.65 6.73 23.82
C ASP A 49 -56.63 7.80 24.27
N ALA A 50 -57.04 9.07 24.33
CA ALA A 50 -56.22 10.16 24.88
C ALA A 50 -55.93 9.95 26.38
N ALA A 51 -56.95 9.63 27.20
CA ALA A 51 -56.79 9.37 28.62
C ALA A 51 -55.92 8.13 28.90
N LYS A 52 -56.10 7.05 28.12
CA LYS A 52 -55.23 5.85 28.16
C LYS A 52 -53.78 6.21 27.85
N LYS A 53 -53.55 7.03 26.82
CA LYS A 53 -52.22 7.47 26.44
C LYS A 53 -51.57 8.31 27.53
N ALA A 54 -52.30 9.27 28.11
CA ALA A 54 -51.82 10.11 29.22
C ALA A 54 -51.40 9.25 30.42
N PHE A 55 -52.28 8.38 30.90
CA PHE A 55 -51.98 7.47 32.02
C PHE A 55 -50.79 6.55 31.74
N THR A 56 -50.71 6.00 30.52
CA THR A 56 -49.59 5.12 30.16
C THR A 56 -48.27 5.89 30.11
N THR A 57 -48.28 7.13 29.62
CA THR A 57 -47.12 8.02 29.63
C THR A 57 -46.70 8.34 31.06
N GLU A 58 -47.62 8.71 31.95
CA GLU A 58 -47.32 8.96 33.37
C GLU A 58 -46.67 7.74 34.05
N VAL A 59 -47.18 6.53 33.79
CA VAL A 59 -46.57 5.30 34.33
C VAL A 59 -45.15 5.12 33.78
N ARG A 60 -44.92 5.36 32.49
CA ARG A 60 -43.57 5.27 31.90
C ARG A 60 -42.63 6.32 32.48
N GLU A 61 -43.09 7.55 32.69
CA GLU A 61 -42.31 8.62 33.32
C GLU A 61 -41.93 8.27 34.76
N LEU A 62 -42.86 7.67 35.52
CA LEU A 62 -42.60 7.16 36.86
C LEU A 62 -41.55 6.04 36.82
N VAL A 63 -41.68 5.09 35.89
CA VAL A 63 -40.71 4.01 35.70
C VAL A 63 -39.32 4.57 35.37
N ASP A 64 -39.23 5.57 34.50
CA ASP A 64 -37.97 6.24 34.16
C ASP A 64 -37.41 7.02 35.35
N PHE A 65 -38.25 7.63 36.17
CA PHE A 65 -37.83 8.30 37.41
C PHE A 65 -37.23 7.30 38.41
N VAL A 66 -37.86 6.13 38.59
CA VAL A 66 -37.36 5.06 39.45
C VAL A 66 -36.08 4.46 38.88
N CYS A 67 -36.04 4.18 37.58
CA CYS A 67 -34.88 3.62 36.88
C CYS A 67 -33.64 4.54 37.01
N ARG A 68 -33.82 5.86 36.91
CA ARG A 68 -32.76 6.84 37.14
C ARG A 68 -32.21 6.84 38.57
N ARG A 69 -33.05 6.51 39.56
CA ARG A 69 -32.67 6.49 40.98
C ARG A 69 -32.16 5.13 41.47
N ASP A 70 -32.49 4.03 40.79
CA ASP A 70 -32.09 2.68 41.20
C ASP A 70 -30.56 2.55 41.31
N PRO A 71 -30.00 2.27 42.50
CA PRO A 71 -28.57 2.13 42.70
C PRO A 71 -27.92 1.06 41.82
N ARG A 72 -28.63 -0.03 41.52
CA ARG A 72 -28.13 -1.13 40.67
C ARG A 72 -27.95 -0.67 39.23
N VAL A 73 -28.92 0.11 38.73
CA VAL A 73 -28.86 0.69 37.39
C VAL A 73 -27.75 1.74 37.30
N ARG A 74 -27.62 2.61 38.31
CA ARG A 74 -26.55 3.61 38.38
C ARG A 74 -25.16 2.97 38.44
N ALA A 75 -24.98 1.92 39.25
CA ALA A 75 -23.73 1.19 39.34
C ALA A 75 -23.37 0.54 37.98
N PHE A 76 -24.33 -0.09 37.32
CA PHE A 76 -24.13 -0.69 36.00
C PHE A 76 -23.81 0.35 34.92
N GLN A 77 -24.49 1.50 34.91
CA GLN A 77 -24.20 2.60 33.99
C GLN A 77 -22.79 3.14 34.19
N LYS A 78 -22.37 3.34 35.45
CA LYS A 78 -21.01 3.78 35.78
C LYS A 78 -19.95 2.78 35.32
N GLN A 79 -20.17 1.48 35.54
CA GLN A 79 -19.26 0.44 35.05
C GLN A 79 -19.14 0.45 33.52
N LYS A 80 -20.28 0.55 32.83
CA LYS A 80 -20.30 0.59 31.35
C LYS A 80 -19.64 1.85 30.78
N GLU A 81 -19.78 2.99 31.46
CA GLU A 81 -19.10 4.23 31.09
C GLU A 81 -17.59 4.12 31.28
N GLN A 82 -17.15 3.54 32.40
CA GLN A 82 -15.73 3.27 32.65
C GLN A 82 -15.13 2.31 31.62
N GLU A 83 -15.83 1.23 31.27
CA GLU A 83 -15.40 0.28 30.24
C GLU A 83 -15.29 0.96 28.87
N LYS A 84 -16.28 1.80 28.52
CA LYS A 84 -16.24 2.57 27.27
C LYS A 84 -15.08 3.54 27.23
N GLU A 85 -14.79 4.23 28.33
CA GLU A 85 -13.69 5.18 28.40
C GLU A 85 -12.33 4.46 28.35
N GLN A 86 -12.17 3.35 29.07
CA GLN A 86 -10.98 2.51 28.97
C GLN A 86 -10.74 2.03 27.53
N ARG A 87 -11.79 1.57 26.85
CA ARG A 87 -11.71 1.16 25.45
C ARG A 87 -11.30 2.31 24.52
N ARG A 88 -11.79 3.53 24.78
CA ARG A 88 -11.39 4.72 24.00
C ARG A 88 -9.92 5.06 24.21
N ILE A 89 -9.45 5.03 25.46
CA ILE A 89 -8.04 5.28 25.80
C ILE A 89 -7.14 4.23 25.14
N GLU A 90 -7.53 2.95 25.18
CA GLU A 90 -6.77 1.87 24.54
C GLU A 90 -6.72 2.02 23.01
N GLU A 91 -7.84 2.39 22.39
CA GLU A 91 -7.90 2.64 20.94
C GLU A 91 -7.04 3.84 20.54
N GLU A 92 -7.06 4.92 21.32
CA GLU A 92 -6.23 6.10 21.10
C GLU A 92 -4.74 5.80 21.30
N ALA A 93 -4.39 5.04 22.34
CA ALA A 93 -3.01 4.58 22.58
C ALA A 93 -2.51 3.73 21.41
N LYS A 94 -3.31 2.78 20.93
CA LYS A 94 -2.98 1.94 19.77
C LYS A 94 -2.85 2.76 18.48
N LYS A 95 -3.67 3.79 18.30
CA LYS A 95 -3.55 4.71 17.16
C LYS A 95 -2.26 5.52 17.24
N ARG A 96 -1.92 6.03 18.43
CA ARG A 96 -0.68 6.78 18.67
C ARG A 96 0.55 5.92 18.46
N GLU A 97 0.54 4.68 18.93
CA GLU A 97 1.63 3.71 18.71
C GLU A 97 1.82 3.43 17.22
N LYS A 98 0.74 3.15 16.48
CA LYS A 98 0.81 2.95 15.02
C LYS A 98 1.33 4.18 14.29
N GLN A 99 0.89 5.37 14.70
CA GLN A 99 1.33 6.62 14.10
C GLN A 99 2.82 6.87 14.38
N ALA A 100 3.27 6.64 15.62
CA ALA A 100 4.67 6.71 15.98
C ALA A 100 5.52 5.70 15.18
N ALA A 101 5.06 4.45 15.03
CA ALA A 101 5.73 3.44 14.22
C ALA A 101 5.84 3.87 12.75
N TYR A 102 4.75 4.36 12.16
CA TYR A 102 4.75 4.90 10.81
C TYR A 102 5.69 6.10 10.66
N ASP A 103 5.72 7.02 11.63
CA ASP A 103 6.61 8.17 11.64
C ASP A 103 8.09 7.77 11.80
N THR A 104 8.39 6.70 12.55
CA THR A 104 9.75 6.15 12.62
C THR A 104 10.17 5.48 11.31
N GLU A 105 9.29 4.71 10.68
CA GLU A 105 9.56 4.06 9.39
C GLU A 105 9.76 5.11 8.29
N ARG A 106 8.90 6.15 8.26
CA ARG A 106 9.02 7.27 7.34
C ARG A 106 10.35 8.01 7.51
N ARG A 107 10.77 8.30 8.74
CA ARG A 107 12.06 8.94 9.00
C ARG A 107 13.23 8.07 8.59
N ALA A 108 13.21 6.78 8.92
CA ALA A 108 14.25 5.84 8.49
C ALA A 108 14.35 5.75 6.96
N PHE A 109 13.22 5.76 6.26
CA PHE A 109 13.20 5.79 4.79
C PHE A 109 13.76 7.09 4.23
N GLN A 110 13.41 8.24 4.81
CA GLN A 110 13.97 9.54 4.42
C GLN A 110 15.48 9.61 4.64
N GLU A 111 15.97 9.15 5.79
CA GLU A 111 17.41 9.07 6.09
C GLU A 111 18.14 8.15 5.10
N GLN A 112 17.54 7.02 4.70
CA GLN A 112 18.11 6.16 3.66
C GLN A 112 18.16 6.86 2.31
N GLN A 113 17.10 7.56 1.92
CA GLN A 113 17.08 8.33 0.68
C GLN A 113 18.11 9.46 0.70
N GLU A 114 18.25 10.18 1.81
CA GLU A 114 19.23 11.25 1.97
C GLU A 114 20.65 10.72 1.90
N LYS A 115 20.94 9.57 2.52
CA LYS A 115 22.24 8.89 2.37
C LYS A 115 22.53 8.50 0.93
N LEU A 116 21.57 7.86 0.25
CA LEU A 116 21.72 7.51 -1.16
C LEU A 116 21.92 8.75 -2.05
N TRP A 117 21.21 9.84 -1.75
CA TRP A 117 21.35 11.08 -2.49
C TRP A 117 22.67 11.78 -2.21
N ALA A 118 23.16 11.76 -0.96
CA ALA A 118 24.46 12.28 -0.59
C ALA A 118 25.61 11.47 -1.24
N ASP A 119 25.53 10.14 -1.21
CA ASP A 119 26.50 9.24 -1.84
C ASP A 119 26.47 9.38 -3.37
N SER A 120 25.27 9.43 -3.97
CA SER A 120 25.10 9.64 -5.41
C SER A 120 25.58 11.03 -5.84
N ASN A 121 25.30 12.09 -5.07
CA ASN A 121 25.78 13.43 -5.36
C ASN A 121 27.29 13.53 -5.19
N MET A 122 27.87 12.84 -4.20
CA MET A 122 29.32 12.78 -4.02
C MET A 122 30.01 12.04 -5.18
N GLU A 123 29.46 10.92 -5.65
CA GLU A 123 29.99 10.18 -6.80
C GLU A 123 29.81 10.97 -8.11
N THR A 124 28.63 11.57 -8.32
CA THR A 124 28.33 12.35 -9.54
C THR A 124 29.13 13.64 -9.58
N SER A 125 29.33 14.32 -8.44
CA SER A 125 30.21 15.49 -8.35
C SER A 125 31.66 15.09 -8.65
N ARG A 126 32.16 13.99 -8.09
CA ARG A 126 33.55 13.54 -8.35
C ARG A 126 33.80 13.15 -9.80
N VAL A 127 32.82 12.53 -10.46
CA VAL A 127 32.91 12.18 -11.89
C VAL A 127 32.79 13.43 -12.76
N ALA A 128 31.83 14.31 -12.48
CA ALA A 128 31.66 15.57 -13.19
C ALA A 128 32.88 16.49 -13.04
N ASP A 129 33.46 16.60 -11.83
CA ASP A 129 34.65 17.40 -11.56
C ASP A 129 35.86 16.87 -12.34
N ARG A 130 36.04 15.54 -12.43
CA ARG A 130 37.09 14.91 -13.24
C ARG A 130 36.90 15.14 -14.73
N ASP A 131 35.67 15.02 -15.24
CA ASP A 131 35.37 15.23 -16.65
C ASP A 131 35.55 16.71 -17.05
N ILE A 132 35.16 17.63 -16.17
CA ILE A 132 35.38 19.08 -16.33
C ILE A 132 36.87 19.39 -16.35
N GLU A 133 37.65 18.82 -15.44
CA GLU A 133 39.10 19.03 -15.36
C GLU A 133 39.82 18.49 -16.61
N GLN A 134 39.39 17.33 -17.12
CA GLN A 134 39.90 16.80 -18.38
C GLN A 134 39.55 17.66 -19.60
N GLU A 135 38.33 18.19 -19.69
CA GLU A 135 37.95 19.11 -20.77
C GLU A 135 38.67 20.45 -20.67
N LEU A 136 38.89 20.99 -19.47
CA LEU A 136 39.71 22.18 -19.25
C LEU A 136 41.15 21.95 -19.67
N GLU A 137 41.74 20.80 -19.34
CA GLU A 137 43.10 20.45 -19.77
C GLU A 137 43.20 20.27 -21.29
N LYS A 138 42.19 19.66 -21.93
CA LYS A 138 42.11 19.59 -23.40
C LYS A 138 41.97 20.97 -24.03
N LEU A 139 41.17 21.87 -23.45
CA LEU A 139 41.04 23.25 -23.92
C LEU A 139 42.35 24.02 -23.75
N ARG A 140 43.05 23.83 -22.63
CA ARG A 140 44.36 24.44 -22.38
C ARG A 140 45.40 23.96 -23.38
N LYS A 141 45.48 22.66 -23.63
CA LYS A 141 46.35 22.05 -24.66
C LYS A 141 46.00 22.52 -26.07
N LYS A 142 44.72 22.71 -26.40
CA LYS A 142 44.29 23.29 -27.69
C LYS A 142 44.72 24.74 -27.83
N MET A 143 44.55 25.55 -26.77
CA MET A 143 44.99 26.94 -26.77
C MET A 143 46.52 27.07 -26.90
N ASP A 144 47.28 26.19 -26.24
CA ASP A 144 48.75 26.16 -26.37
C ASP A 144 49.18 25.68 -27.77
N ALA A 145 48.44 24.76 -28.38
CA ALA A 145 48.69 24.30 -29.76
C ALA A 145 48.36 25.36 -30.83
N ASP A 146 47.42 26.26 -30.57
CA ASP A 146 46.98 27.31 -31.50
C ASP A 146 47.87 28.57 -31.48
N VAL A 147 48.76 28.71 -30.48
CA VAL A 147 49.70 29.83 -30.37
C VAL A 147 51.10 29.37 -30.79
N LEU A 148 51.33 29.32 -32.10
CA LEU A 148 52.64 28.98 -32.65
C LEU A 148 53.48 30.25 -32.77
N VAL A 149 54.52 30.39 -31.96
CA VAL A 149 55.38 31.58 -31.94
C VAL A 149 56.71 31.28 -32.62
N CYS A 150 57.19 32.21 -33.44
CA CYS A 150 58.58 32.23 -33.87
C CYS A 150 59.38 33.14 -32.94
N ASP A 151 60.21 32.56 -32.08
CA ASP A 151 60.95 33.30 -31.06
C ASP A 151 61.98 34.27 -31.66
N LEU A 152 62.58 33.92 -32.79
CA LEU A 152 63.56 34.77 -33.50
C LEU A 152 62.91 36.02 -34.13
N CYS A 153 61.62 35.93 -34.47
CA CYS A 153 60.88 37.02 -35.09
C CYS A 153 59.83 37.66 -34.18
N SER A 154 59.64 37.09 -32.97
CA SER A 154 58.57 37.41 -32.01
C SER A 154 57.17 37.52 -32.66
N LYS A 155 56.86 36.62 -33.60
CA LYS A 155 55.58 36.61 -34.34
C LYS A 155 54.75 35.39 -33.97
N THR A 156 53.47 35.60 -33.70
CA THR A 156 52.50 34.53 -33.42
C THR A 156 51.74 34.15 -34.69
N PHE A 157 51.53 32.85 -34.88
CA PHE A 157 50.90 32.25 -36.05
C PHE A 157 49.81 31.28 -35.60
N LYS A 158 48.71 31.22 -36.36
CA LYS A 158 47.51 30.44 -36.02
C LYS A 158 47.48 29.05 -36.67
N SER A 159 48.53 28.69 -37.42
CA SER A 159 48.59 27.43 -38.17
C SER A 159 50.03 27.01 -38.40
N THR A 160 50.30 25.72 -38.25
CA THR A 160 51.62 25.10 -38.48
C THR A 160 52.17 25.41 -39.87
N LYS A 161 51.32 25.38 -40.90
CA LYS A 161 51.70 25.73 -42.28
C LYS A 161 52.13 27.19 -42.44
N GLN A 162 51.48 28.10 -41.71
CA GLN A 162 51.84 29.53 -41.74
C GLN A 162 53.19 29.77 -41.06
N LEU A 163 53.43 29.09 -39.94
CA LEU A 163 54.74 29.13 -39.28
C LEU A 163 55.82 28.50 -40.16
N GLN A 164 55.60 27.32 -40.76
CA GLN A 164 56.57 26.68 -41.67
C GLN A 164 56.91 27.56 -42.88
N ASN A 165 55.92 28.20 -43.49
CA ASN A 165 56.16 29.18 -44.56
C ASN A 165 56.94 30.40 -44.05
N HIS A 166 56.73 30.82 -42.80
CA HIS A 166 57.54 31.86 -42.17
C HIS A 166 58.99 31.41 -41.95
N LEU A 167 59.21 30.21 -41.41
CA LEU A 167 60.56 29.67 -41.14
C LEU A 167 61.37 29.50 -42.43
N THR A 168 60.71 29.12 -43.51
CA THR A 168 61.36 28.97 -44.84
C THR A 168 61.51 30.30 -45.59
N SER A 169 60.89 31.38 -45.12
CA SER A 169 60.96 32.69 -45.78
C SER A 169 62.35 33.31 -45.66
N LYS A 170 62.77 34.03 -46.71
CA LYS A 170 64.09 34.69 -46.77
C LYS A 170 64.35 35.61 -45.58
N LYS A 171 63.32 36.27 -45.04
CA LYS A 171 63.43 37.16 -43.87
C LYS A 171 63.65 36.44 -42.54
N HIS A 172 63.21 35.19 -42.42
CA HIS A 172 63.51 34.39 -41.24
C HIS A 172 64.91 33.80 -41.35
N ARG A 173 65.27 33.23 -42.51
CA ARG A 173 66.63 32.73 -42.77
C ARG A 173 67.72 33.79 -42.63
N GLU A 174 67.47 35.01 -43.10
CA GLU A 174 68.41 36.13 -42.93
C GLU A 174 68.62 36.47 -41.44
N LYS A 175 67.57 36.35 -40.62
CA LYS A 175 67.67 36.46 -39.16
C LYS A 175 68.31 35.24 -38.49
N GLU A 176 68.07 34.03 -38.99
CA GLU A 176 68.73 32.81 -38.51
C GLU A 176 70.24 32.85 -38.78
N GLU A 177 70.65 33.39 -39.93
CA GLU A 177 72.05 33.61 -40.29
C GLU A 177 72.68 34.75 -39.49
N GLU A 178 71.96 35.85 -39.27
CA GLU A 178 72.40 36.95 -38.40
C GLU A 178 72.61 36.49 -36.94
N LEU A 179 71.82 35.53 -36.46
CA LEU A 179 71.86 35.00 -35.10
C LEU A 179 72.62 33.65 -34.97
N GLY A 180 73.01 33.02 -36.07
CA GLY A 180 73.91 31.84 -36.11
C GLY A 180 73.31 30.49 -35.68
N VAL A 181 72.01 30.24 -35.85
CA VAL A 181 71.33 29.01 -35.36
C VAL A 181 70.89 28.10 -36.53
N PHE A 182 71.41 26.87 -36.61
CA PHE A 182 71.02 25.86 -37.63
C PHE A 182 70.81 24.48 -36.94
N SER A 183 69.73 23.75 -37.25
CA SER A 183 69.34 22.49 -36.56
C SER A 183 69.14 21.31 -37.53
N ASP A 184 69.89 20.22 -37.35
CA ASP A 184 69.81 18.94 -38.06
C ASP A 184 69.43 17.82 -37.07
N LEU A 185 68.18 17.33 -37.09
CA LEU A 185 67.69 16.33 -36.11
C LEU A 185 66.62 15.35 -36.64
N SER A 186 66.49 15.16 -37.94
CA SER A 186 65.32 14.49 -38.56
C SER A 186 65.31 12.95 -38.53
N ILE A 187 66.16 12.28 -37.74
CA ILE A 187 66.39 10.82 -37.82
C ILE A 187 65.82 10.04 -36.61
N LEU A 188 65.38 10.71 -35.53
CA LEU A 188 64.96 10.07 -34.27
C LEU A 188 63.44 9.80 -34.14
N ASP A 189 62.62 10.16 -35.13
CA ASP A 189 61.14 10.20 -35.01
C ASP A 189 60.43 8.88 -35.44
N ASP A 190 61.00 8.12 -36.38
CA ASP A 190 60.32 6.97 -37.02
C ASP A 190 60.27 5.67 -36.19
N GLU A 191 61.05 5.58 -35.11
CA GLU A 191 61.16 4.36 -34.30
C GLU A 191 60.21 4.37 -33.09
N MET A 192 59.92 5.56 -32.56
CA MET A 192 59.03 5.76 -31.42
C MET A 192 57.55 5.60 -31.80
N ASP A 193 57.16 6.04 -33.00
CA ASP A 193 55.79 5.92 -33.51
C ASP A 193 55.37 4.46 -33.76
N ARG A 194 56.32 3.60 -34.16
CA ARG A 194 56.05 2.18 -34.41
C ARG A 194 55.78 1.41 -33.11
N ALA A 195 56.50 1.75 -32.04
CA ALA A 195 56.31 1.14 -30.72
C ALA A 195 54.96 1.52 -30.09
N LEU A 196 54.54 2.79 -30.25
CA LEU A 196 53.27 3.28 -29.72
C LEU A 196 52.06 2.59 -30.39
N GLN A 197 52.17 2.29 -31.69
CA GLN A 197 51.09 1.69 -32.46
C GLN A 197 50.89 0.20 -32.13
N GLU A 198 51.95 -0.52 -31.75
CA GLU A 198 51.86 -1.91 -31.29
C GLU A 198 51.18 -2.03 -29.92
N GLU A 199 51.45 -1.10 -29.00
CA GLU A 199 50.86 -1.05 -27.66
C GLU A 199 49.35 -0.77 -27.71
N LEU A 200 48.90 0.12 -28.61
CA LEU A 200 47.47 0.41 -28.81
C LEU A 200 46.67 -0.81 -29.32
N ILE A 201 47.28 -1.64 -30.17
CA ILE A 201 46.63 -2.85 -30.71
C ILE A 201 46.47 -3.92 -29.63
N ALA A 202 47.44 -4.03 -28.70
CA ALA A 202 47.35 -4.95 -27.58
C ALA A 202 46.21 -4.57 -26.61
N LEU A 203 46.07 -3.27 -26.29
CA LEU A 203 45.00 -2.77 -25.43
C LEU A 203 43.59 -2.99 -26.03
N GLY A 204 43.46 -2.91 -27.36
CA GLY A 204 42.18 -3.17 -28.04
C GLY A 204 41.71 -4.63 -27.91
N LYS A 205 42.64 -5.60 -27.96
CA LYS A 205 42.31 -7.03 -27.87
C LYS A 205 41.85 -7.45 -26.47
N GLU A 206 42.49 -6.91 -25.43
CA GLU A 206 42.11 -7.14 -24.04
C GLU A 206 40.68 -6.63 -23.75
N ALA A 207 40.32 -5.46 -24.31
CA ALA A 207 38.98 -4.89 -24.17
C ALA A 207 37.90 -5.75 -24.87
N ASP A 208 38.20 -6.30 -26.04
CA ASP A 208 37.30 -7.19 -26.77
C ASP A 208 37.09 -8.54 -26.04
N GLU A 209 38.15 -9.10 -25.43
CA GLU A 209 38.05 -10.31 -24.60
C GLU A 209 37.22 -10.09 -23.33
N GLU A 210 37.38 -8.94 -22.66
CA GLU A 210 36.58 -8.60 -21.47
C GLU A 210 35.09 -8.44 -21.82
N ALA A 211 34.79 -7.81 -22.96
CA ALA A 211 33.43 -7.65 -23.46
C ALA A 211 32.76 -9.02 -23.76
N ALA A 212 33.51 -9.98 -24.31
CA ALA A 212 33.03 -11.34 -24.56
C ALA A 212 32.67 -12.06 -23.25
N ARG A 213 33.53 -11.98 -22.21
CA ARG A 213 33.28 -12.60 -20.90
C ARG A 213 32.03 -12.05 -20.22
N LYS A 214 31.82 -10.73 -20.26
CA LYS A 214 30.61 -10.09 -19.71
C LYS A 214 29.34 -10.53 -20.43
N LYS A 215 29.41 -10.77 -21.74
CA LYS A 215 28.27 -11.23 -22.54
C LYS A 215 27.87 -12.68 -22.20
N GLU A 216 28.85 -13.57 -22.03
CA GLU A 216 28.58 -14.96 -21.61
C GLU A 216 28.01 -15.05 -20.19
N GLU A 217 28.50 -14.22 -19.27
CA GLU A 217 27.98 -14.15 -17.90
C GLU A 217 26.52 -13.67 -17.88
N ALA A 218 26.19 -12.64 -18.67
CA ALA A 218 24.83 -12.13 -18.79
C ALA A 218 23.87 -13.18 -19.36
N GLU A 219 24.31 -13.99 -20.33
CA GLU A 219 23.51 -15.08 -20.91
C GLU A 219 23.23 -16.19 -19.88
N ARG A 220 24.24 -16.57 -19.10
CA ARG A 220 24.11 -17.58 -18.03
C ARG A 220 23.08 -17.18 -16.98
N VAL A 221 23.13 -15.91 -16.52
CA VAL A 221 22.18 -15.36 -15.55
C VAL A 221 20.76 -15.35 -16.12
N ARG A 222 20.60 -15.09 -17.42
CA ARG A 222 19.29 -15.09 -18.09
C ARG A 222 18.68 -16.49 -18.13
N LEU A 223 19.46 -17.51 -18.49
CA LEU A 223 19.02 -18.91 -18.53
C LEU A 223 18.63 -19.43 -17.14
N GLU A 224 19.38 -19.06 -16.10
CA GLU A 224 19.05 -19.46 -14.72
C GLU A 224 17.71 -18.86 -14.24
N LYS A 225 17.43 -17.60 -14.58
CA LYS A 225 16.15 -16.94 -14.27
C LYS A 225 14.98 -17.63 -14.99
N GLU A 226 15.19 -18.08 -16.23
CA GLU A 226 14.17 -18.76 -17.02
C GLU A 226 13.86 -20.16 -16.45
N GLN A 227 14.86 -20.92 -16.03
CA GLN A 227 14.69 -22.21 -15.35
C GLN A 227 13.92 -22.05 -14.03
N LYS A 228 14.33 -21.10 -13.18
CA LYS A 228 13.62 -20.79 -11.92
C LYS A 228 12.16 -20.40 -12.15
N ALA A 229 11.87 -19.67 -13.23
CA ALA A 229 10.49 -19.32 -13.60
C ALA A 229 9.68 -20.54 -14.07
N ALA A 230 10.30 -21.47 -14.80
CA ALA A 230 9.67 -22.70 -15.25
C ALA A 230 9.33 -23.64 -14.07
N ASP A 231 10.25 -23.79 -13.11
CA ASP A 231 10.04 -24.62 -11.91
C ASP A 231 8.90 -24.09 -11.05
N LYS A 232 8.87 -22.77 -10.80
CA LYS A 232 7.77 -22.13 -10.06
C LYS A 232 6.42 -22.29 -10.75
N ARG A 233 6.39 -22.33 -12.09
CA ARG A 233 5.16 -22.62 -12.86
C ARG A 233 4.73 -24.08 -12.70
N ARG A 234 5.68 -25.02 -12.67
CA ARG A 234 5.40 -26.45 -12.47
C ARG A 234 4.85 -26.72 -11.07
N GLU A 235 5.46 -26.14 -10.04
CA GLU A 235 5.02 -26.23 -8.66
C GLU A 235 3.57 -25.71 -8.48
N ARG A 236 3.25 -24.54 -9.05
CA ARG A 236 1.89 -23.99 -9.02
C ARG A 236 0.86 -24.89 -9.70
N LYS A 237 1.23 -25.57 -10.80
CA LYS A 237 0.35 -26.54 -11.47
C LYS A 237 0.09 -27.77 -10.58
N GLU A 238 1.11 -28.22 -9.86
CA GLU A 238 1.01 -29.36 -8.95
C GLU A 238 0.17 -29.06 -7.71
N GLN A 239 0.38 -27.89 -7.08
CA GLN A 239 -0.46 -27.38 -5.99
C GLN A 239 -1.94 -27.28 -6.41
N ARG A 240 -2.23 -26.81 -7.63
CA ARG A 240 -3.60 -26.78 -8.17
C ARG A 240 -4.19 -28.17 -8.36
N LYS A 241 -3.40 -29.15 -8.83
CA LYS A 241 -3.84 -30.55 -8.96
C LYS A 241 -4.14 -31.16 -7.59
N ASN A 242 -3.29 -30.96 -6.59
CA ASN A 242 -3.52 -31.46 -5.24
C ASN A 242 -4.75 -30.82 -4.59
N LYS A 243 -4.92 -29.49 -4.71
CA LYS A 243 -6.13 -28.81 -4.22
C LYS A 243 -7.41 -29.31 -4.90
N LYS A 244 -7.35 -29.66 -6.18
CA LYS A 244 -8.49 -30.28 -6.90
C LYS A 244 -8.78 -31.69 -6.39
N LYS A 245 -7.76 -32.52 -6.14
CA LYS A 245 -7.92 -33.86 -5.55
C LYS A 245 -8.54 -33.80 -4.15
N GLU A 246 -8.03 -32.92 -3.29
CA GLU A 246 -8.54 -32.72 -1.93
C GLU A 246 -10.01 -32.24 -1.92
N ASN A 247 -10.38 -31.36 -2.86
CA ASN A 247 -11.77 -30.92 -2.99
C ASN A 247 -12.70 -32.06 -3.46
N VAL A 248 -12.24 -32.92 -4.37
CA VAL A 248 -12.99 -34.11 -4.80
C VAL A 248 -13.17 -35.08 -3.64
N GLU A 249 -12.14 -35.35 -2.84
CA GLU A 249 -12.24 -36.21 -1.63
C GLU A 249 -13.21 -35.64 -0.58
N LYS A 250 -13.23 -34.32 -0.38
CA LYS A 250 -14.21 -33.64 0.50
C LYS A 250 -15.65 -33.80 0.00
N ILE A 251 -15.87 -33.73 -1.32
CA ILE A 251 -17.20 -33.95 -1.91
C ILE A 251 -17.63 -35.42 -1.74
N VAL A 252 -16.73 -36.37 -1.99
CA VAL A 252 -17.00 -37.82 -1.88
C VAL A 252 -17.28 -38.22 -0.43
N SER A 253 -16.51 -37.71 0.53
CA SER A 253 -16.74 -37.96 1.97
C SER A 253 -18.06 -37.37 2.46
N SER A 254 -18.40 -36.13 2.06
CA SER A 254 -19.69 -35.52 2.38
C SER A 254 -20.88 -36.30 1.79
N ALA A 255 -20.74 -36.85 0.57
CA ALA A 255 -21.75 -37.71 -0.04
C ALA A 255 -21.93 -39.04 0.71
N ARG A 256 -20.83 -39.66 1.18
CA ARG A 256 -20.89 -40.87 2.03
C ARG A 256 -21.61 -40.61 3.35
N SER A 257 -21.26 -39.56 4.08
CA SER A 257 -21.92 -39.22 5.34
C SER A 257 -23.40 -38.87 5.17
N LYS A 258 -23.80 -38.25 4.05
CA LYS A 258 -25.22 -38.01 3.73
C LYS A 258 -25.97 -39.31 3.44
N LYS A 259 -25.31 -40.31 2.86
CA LYS A 259 -25.91 -41.62 2.58
C LYS A 259 -26.11 -42.43 3.86
N GLU A 260 -25.11 -42.49 4.73
CA GLU A 260 -25.19 -43.16 6.04
C GLU A 260 -26.29 -42.56 6.91
N LYS A 261 -26.38 -41.22 6.95
CA LYS A 261 -27.43 -40.52 7.72
C LYS A 261 -28.84 -40.78 7.19
N LYS A 262 -28.99 -41.03 5.89
CA LYS A 262 -30.27 -41.37 5.26
C LYS A 262 -30.68 -42.82 5.55
N GLU A 263 -29.71 -43.74 5.59
CA GLU A 263 -29.93 -45.15 5.95
C GLU A 263 -30.33 -45.28 7.44
N GLU A 264 -29.71 -44.53 8.35
CA GLU A 264 -30.13 -44.48 9.77
C GLU A 264 -31.55 -43.90 9.97
N GLU A 265 -31.93 -42.87 9.20
CA GLU A 265 -33.25 -42.25 9.30
C GLU A 265 -34.37 -43.16 8.76
N GLU A 266 -34.06 -44.01 7.78
CA GLU A 266 -34.97 -45.00 7.22
C GLU A 266 -35.17 -46.20 8.17
N GLU A 267 -34.11 -46.62 8.87
CA GLU A 267 -34.17 -47.70 9.86
C GLU A 267 -35.00 -47.31 11.10
N GLN A 268 -34.92 -46.05 11.56
CA GLN A 268 -35.73 -45.55 12.67
C GLN A 268 -37.24 -45.46 12.33
N ARG A 269 -37.61 -45.20 11.07
CA ARG A 269 -39.02 -45.13 10.63
C ARG A 269 -39.69 -46.51 10.55
N GLY A 270 -38.92 -47.59 10.39
CA GLY A 270 -39.44 -48.96 10.31
C GLY A 270 -39.96 -49.54 11.63
N ARG A 271 -39.53 -49.02 12.79
CA ARG A 271 -39.87 -49.58 14.12
C ARG A 271 -41.17 -49.06 14.75
N GLY A 272 -41.81 -48.02 14.19
CA GLY A 272 -42.93 -47.32 14.83
C GLY A 272 -44.36 -47.85 14.57
N LYS A 273 -44.56 -48.95 13.84
CA LYS A 273 -45.89 -49.31 13.27
C LYS A 273 -46.38 -50.71 13.61
N LYS A 274 -46.35 -51.13 14.89
CA LYS A 274 -47.16 -52.25 15.40
C LYS A 274 -47.57 -52.02 16.85
N GLY A 275 -48.77 -51.48 17.07
CA GLY A 275 -49.37 -51.42 18.40
C GLY A 275 -50.72 -50.71 18.42
N GLY A 276 -51.81 -51.49 18.52
CA GLY A 276 -53.09 -50.99 19.00
C GLY A 276 -54.26 -51.08 18.03
N LYS A 277 -54.90 -52.26 17.95
CA LYS A 277 -56.35 -52.31 17.71
C LYS A 277 -56.99 -53.20 18.78
N LYS A 278 -57.51 -52.52 19.82
CA LYS A 278 -58.30 -53.09 20.92
C LYS A 278 -59.66 -53.55 20.40
N ARG A 279 -60.11 -54.64 21.02
CA ARG A 279 -61.40 -55.32 20.91
C ARG A 279 -62.58 -54.41 21.28
N ARG A 280 -63.75 -54.68 20.69
CA ARG A 280 -65.07 -54.44 21.30
C ARG A 280 -66.04 -55.52 20.78
N GLY A 281 -66.34 -56.46 21.68
CA GLY A 281 -67.72 -56.90 21.91
C GLY A 281 -68.31 -56.03 23.00
#